data_AF-A0A935X0L3-F1
#
_entry.id   AF-A0A935X0L3-F1
#
_cell.length_a   1.000
_cell.length_b   1.000
_cell.length_c   1.000
_cell.angle_alpha   90.00
_cell.angle_beta   90.00
_cell.angle_gamma   90.00
#
_symmetry.space_group_name_H-M   'P 1'
#
loop_
_entity.id
_entity.type
_entity.pdbx_description
1 polymer ?
#
loop_
_entity_poly.entity_id
_entity_poly.type
_entity_poly.pdbx_seq_one_letter_code
_entity_poly.pdbx_strand_id
1 'polypeptide(L)'
;MKELEFERPILALERQIEALRRTLAGRDQLASVVSTNGHGSRSRVGEGEERVAGRGSARGRGRGRGARRTPHQQATSPTAARLDAQIQRLERRAAALSSQIFRRLSRWQVVQLARHPERPLTLDYLRLCFSDFVELRGDRCFGDDRAIVGGLARLDGQVVMVIGHQKGRSTKENLERNFGMPRPEGYRKALRLMRLAERFGLPIVSMVDTPGAYPGIDAEARGQAQAIAECLEVMAGLMVPVVSVIVGEGGSGGALAIAVANRVLMLEYAVYSVISPEGCASILFKDASQAERAADSLKLTADDLRALGVVDRIVPEATGGAHRNFATTAEHLRAALVSELQALRRLDGDALKASRYARFRAIGALDAASLANMSTGPSTDGLDAPMVRGSVLSVSPRKGEGAVRRLSAATSRTTAASKKSAASKKSAPSKKSAASKKSAASKKSAASKTSAASKKSAASKKSAASKKSAVSEKSAVSKKSAASKKSAPNKKSAPNKKTAPRGTRPTP
;
A
#
# COMPACT_ATOMS: atom_id res chain seq x y z
N MET A 1 15.38 8.82 -9.21
CA MET A 1 14.69 8.37 -7.97
C MET A 1 15.00 9.36 -6.85
N LYS A 2 14.15 9.49 -5.83
CA LYS A 2 14.56 10.17 -4.58
C LYS A 2 15.36 9.17 -3.77
N GLU A 3 16.68 9.28 -3.84
CA GLU A 3 17.60 8.34 -3.20
C GLU A 3 17.55 8.51 -1.68
N LEU A 4 17.33 7.40 -0.96
CA LEU A 4 17.42 7.42 0.50
C LEU A 4 18.88 7.69 0.91
N GLU A 5 19.07 8.50 1.94
CA GLU A 5 20.40 9.03 2.26
C GLU A 5 21.39 7.93 2.64
N PHE A 6 20.93 6.92 3.39
CA PHE A 6 21.71 5.77 3.79
C PHE A 6 22.02 4.80 2.63
N GLU A 7 21.33 4.90 1.48
CA GLU A 7 21.60 4.08 0.30
C GLU A 7 22.62 4.70 -0.65
N ARG A 8 22.90 6.02 -0.55
CA ARG A 8 23.85 6.72 -1.42
C ARG A 8 25.20 6.01 -1.60
N PRO A 9 25.82 5.40 -0.57
CA PRO A 9 27.08 4.64 -0.74
C PRO A 9 26.94 3.41 -1.63
N ILE A 10 25.78 2.74 -1.61
CA ILE A 10 25.47 1.57 -2.46
C ILE A 10 25.25 2.05 -3.89
N LEU A 11 24.38 3.05 -4.07
CA LEU A 11 24.03 3.64 -5.36
C LEU A 11 25.27 4.22 -6.08
N ALA A 12 26.24 4.77 -5.34
CA ALA A 12 27.50 5.24 -5.90
C ALA A 12 28.34 4.10 -6.50
N LEU A 13 28.39 2.93 -5.84
CA LEU A 13 29.06 1.73 -6.37
C LEU A 13 28.30 1.14 -7.56
N GLU A 14 26.97 1.07 -7.50
CA GLU A 14 26.12 0.60 -8.60
C GLU A 14 26.32 1.44 -9.88
N ARG A 15 26.37 2.77 -9.77
CA ARG A 15 26.69 3.67 -10.91
C ARG A 15 28.10 3.45 -11.46
N GLN A 16 29.09 3.16 -10.61
CA GLN A 16 30.46 2.85 -11.06
C GLN A 16 30.51 1.51 -11.82
N ILE A 17 29.81 0.48 -11.32
CA ILE A 17 29.65 -0.81 -12.00
C ILE A 17 29.00 -0.61 -13.37
N GLU A 18 27.92 0.18 -13.44
CA GLU A 18 27.20 0.42 -14.69
C GLU A 18 28.05 1.19 -15.71
N ALA A 19 28.82 2.20 -15.28
CA ALA A 19 29.74 2.93 -16.16
C ALA A 19 30.84 2.01 -16.73
N LEU A 20 31.38 1.08 -15.93
CA LEU A 20 32.35 0.09 -16.39
C LEU A 20 31.72 -0.92 -17.37
N ARG A 21 30.52 -1.42 -17.07
CA ARG A 21 29.76 -2.32 -17.98
C ARG A 21 29.47 -1.65 -19.34
N ARG A 22 29.08 -0.37 -19.35
CA ARG A 22 28.89 0.40 -20.60
C ARG A 22 30.21 0.57 -21.37
N THR A 23 31.31 0.77 -20.66
CA THR A 23 32.66 0.87 -21.25
C THR A 23 33.13 -0.46 -21.87
N LEU A 24 32.78 -1.59 -21.25
CA LEU A 24 33.04 -2.93 -21.76
C LEU A 24 32.19 -3.21 -23.02
N ALA A 25 30.86 -3.03 -22.94
CA ALA A 25 29.94 -3.28 -24.05
C ALA A 25 30.24 -2.39 -25.28
N GLY A 26 30.62 -1.12 -25.06
CA GLY A 26 31.05 -0.23 -26.16
C GLY A 26 32.36 -0.66 -26.82
N ARG A 27 33.26 -1.34 -26.07
CA ARG A 27 34.48 -1.95 -26.64
C ARG A 27 34.18 -3.19 -27.45
N ASP A 28 33.27 -4.05 -27.00
CA ASP A 28 32.90 -5.26 -27.74
C ASP A 28 32.23 -4.90 -29.07
N GLN A 29 31.40 -3.85 -29.09
CA GLN A 29 30.84 -3.28 -30.33
C GLN A 29 31.95 -2.75 -31.25
N LEU A 30 32.89 -1.94 -30.74
CA LEU A 30 34.03 -1.45 -31.55
C LEU A 30 34.91 -2.59 -32.09
N ALA A 31 35.17 -3.62 -31.30
CA ALA A 31 35.92 -4.80 -31.73
C ALA A 31 35.20 -5.57 -32.85
N SER A 32 33.88 -5.70 -32.77
CA SER A 32 33.07 -6.32 -33.83
C SER A 32 33.11 -5.54 -35.15
N VAL A 33 33.04 -4.20 -35.10
CA VAL A 33 33.10 -3.32 -36.28
C VAL A 33 34.49 -3.30 -36.93
N VAL A 34 35.55 -3.33 -36.14
CA VAL A 34 36.93 -3.47 -36.65
C VAL A 34 37.12 -4.85 -37.30
N SER A 35 36.54 -5.91 -36.74
CA SER A 35 36.60 -7.25 -37.33
C SER A 35 35.83 -7.38 -38.64
N THR A 36 34.75 -6.62 -38.85
CA THR A 36 34.02 -6.62 -40.14
C THR A 36 34.73 -5.81 -41.23
N ASN A 37 35.43 -4.73 -40.88
CA ASN A 37 36.17 -3.92 -41.85
C ASN A 37 37.56 -4.51 -42.22
N GLY A 38 38.03 -5.55 -41.51
CA GLY A 38 39.31 -6.22 -41.74
C GLY A 38 39.33 -7.25 -42.89
N HIS A 39 38.25 -7.42 -43.66
CA HIS A 39 38.15 -8.40 -44.77
C HIS A 39 37.67 -7.75 -46.09
N GLY A 40 38.29 -6.62 -46.44
CA GLY A 40 37.85 -5.75 -47.55
C GLY A 40 38.91 -5.35 -48.57
N SER A 41 39.91 -6.20 -48.88
CA SER A 41 40.93 -5.87 -49.89
C SER A 41 41.58 -7.07 -50.57
N ARG A 42 40.82 -7.78 -51.41
CA ARG A 42 41.40 -8.47 -52.59
C ARG A 42 40.51 -8.25 -53.81
N SER A 43 41.08 -7.51 -54.76
CA SER A 43 40.52 -7.24 -56.08
C SER A 43 40.40 -8.51 -56.93
N ARG A 44 39.37 -8.56 -57.77
CA ARG A 44 39.46 -9.17 -59.10
C ARG A 44 38.44 -8.51 -60.04
N VAL A 45 38.91 -8.24 -61.25
CA VAL A 45 38.20 -7.59 -62.35
C VAL A 45 37.85 -8.66 -63.38
N GLY A 46 36.67 -8.54 -63.99
CA GLY A 46 36.44 -8.89 -65.40
C GLY A 46 36.16 -10.34 -65.77
N GLU A 47 35.24 -10.48 -66.72
CA GLU A 47 35.05 -11.61 -67.66
C GLU A 47 34.57 -12.95 -67.02
N GLY A 48 33.73 -13.75 -67.67
CA GLY A 48 33.02 -13.66 -68.96
C GLY A 48 32.14 -14.92 -69.13
N GLU A 49 31.09 -14.88 -69.94
CA GLU A 49 30.21 -16.05 -70.15
C GLU A 49 30.85 -17.12 -71.04
N GLU A 50 30.64 -18.41 -70.73
CA GLU A 50 30.16 -19.37 -71.74
C GLU A 50 29.61 -20.68 -71.13
N ARG A 51 28.75 -21.37 -71.89
CA ARG A 51 28.24 -22.73 -71.59
C ARG A 51 29.01 -23.75 -72.44
N VAL A 52 29.08 -25.02 -72.00
CA VAL A 52 28.70 -26.24 -72.78
C VAL A 52 28.99 -27.51 -71.95
N ALA A 53 28.33 -28.62 -72.31
CA ALA A 53 28.29 -29.88 -71.56
C ALA A 53 29.47 -30.85 -71.86
N GLY A 54 29.69 -31.85 -71.01
CA GLY A 54 30.59 -32.97 -71.36
C GLY A 54 30.86 -34.00 -70.25
N ARG A 55 30.51 -35.25 -70.51
CA ARG A 55 30.68 -36.47 -69.68
C ARG A 55 32.14 -36.74 -69.23
N GLY A 56 32.35 -37.47 -68.12
CA GLY A 56 33.63 -38.17 -67.90
C GLY A 56 33.89 -38.74 -66.51
N SER A 57 33.79 -40.07 -66.37
CA SER A 57 34.23 -40.86 -65.21
C SER A 57 35.74 -40.76 -64.93
N ALA A 58 36.17 -40.70 -63.65
CA ALA A 58 37.05 -41.72 -63.05
C ALA A 58 37.47 -41.46 -61.58
N ARG A 59 37.74 -42.58 -60.91
CA ARG A 59 38.17 -42.83 -59.52
C ARG A 59 39.38 -42.00 -59.03
N GLY A 60 39.36 -41.62 -57.74
CA GLY A 60 40.55 -41.22 -56.98
C GLY A 60 40.34 -41.29 -55.46
N ARG A 61 40.84 -42.33 -54.79
CA ARG A 61 40.80 -42.43 -53.30
C ARG A 61 41.94 -41.61 -52.69
N GLY A 62 41.64 -40.64 -51.83
CA GLY A 62 42.64 -39.87 -51.09
C GLY A 62 42.20 -39.62 -49.64
N ARG A 63 43.01 -40.04 -48.67
CA ARG A 63 42.70 -39.94 -47.22
C ARG A 63 42.86 -38.50 -46.72
N GLY A 64 41.76 -37.76 -46.56
CA GLY A 64 41.75 -36.49 -45.85
C GLY A 64 41.70 -36.68 -44.33
N ARG A 65 42.75 -36.26 -43.61
CA ARG A 65 42.73 -36.21 -42.13
C ARG A 65 41.70 -35.19 -41.66
N GLY A 66 40.70 -35.62 -40.91
CA GLY A 66 39.73 -34.73 -40.28
C GLY A 66 40.40 -33.85 -39.21
N ALA A 67 40.75 -32.62 -39.58
CA ALA A 67 41.22 -31.63 -38.61
C ALA A 67 40.07 -31.29 -37.64
N ARG A 68 40.25 -31.63 -36.35
CA ARG A 68 39.36 -31.17 -35.29
C ARG A 68 39.34 -29.63 -35.32
N ARG A 69 38.21 -29.04 -35.69
CA ARG A 69 37.93 -27.64 -35.37
C ARG A 69 37.78 -27.53 -33.86
N THR A 70 38.86 -27.18 -33.18
CA THR A 70 38.78 -26.67 -31.81
C THR A 70 37.87 -25.44 -31.82
N PRO A 71 36.99 -25.26 -30.82
CA PRO A 71 36.26 -24.01 -30.70
C PRO A 71 37.27 -22.89 -30.47
N HIS A 72 37.27 -21.88 -31.33
CA HIS A 72 38.00 -20.65 -31.06
C HIS A 72 37.38 -20.00 -29.82
N GLN A 73 37.97 -20.24 -28.65
CA GLN A 73 37.81 -19.36 -27.52
C GLN A 73 38.36 -18.00 -27.97
N GLN A 74 37.47 -17.02 -28.13
CA GLN A 74 37.87 -15.64 -28.34
C GLN A 74 38.65 -15.22 -27.09
N ALA A 75 39.96 -15.04 -27.24
CA ALA A 75 40.81 -14.61 -26.13
C ALA A 75 40.37 -13.21 -25.70
N THR A 76 39.69 -13.12 -24.56
CA THR A 76 39.30 -11.84 -23.95
C THR A 76 40.54 -10.98 -23.78
N SER A 77 40.53 -9.77 -24.34
CA SER A 77 41.71 -8.89 -24.27
C SER A 77 42.14 -8.69 -22.80
N PRO A 78 43.45 -8.56 -22.51
CA PRO A 78 43.92 -8.36 -21.12
C PRO A 78 43.25 -7.18 -20.42
N THR A 79 42.86 -6.16 -21.20
CA THR A 79 42.12 -4.99 -20.74
C THR A 79 40.66 -5.28 -20.40
N ALA A 80 39.98 -6.15 -21.16
CA ALA A 80 38.61 -6.60 -20.87
C ALA A 80 38.59 -7.43 -19.58
N ALA A 81 39.45 -8.44 -19.47
CA ALA A 81 39.57 -9.28 -18.27
C ALA A 81 39.87 -8.45 -17.00
N ARG A 82 40.66 -7.37 -17.13
CA ARG A 82 40.92 -6.42 -16.03
C ARG A 82 39.68 -5.59 -15.64
N LEU A 83 38.84 -5.20 -16.61
CA LEU A 83 37.58 -4.52 -16.35
C LEU A 83 36.55 -5.46 -15.69
N ASP A 84 36.45 -6.70 -16.15
CA ASP A 84 35.58 -7.72 -15.53
C ASP A 84 35.98 -8.01 -14.08
N ALA A 85 37.28 -8.19 -13.81
CA ALA A 85 37.78 -8.36 -12.45
C ALA A 85 37.49 -7.12 -11.56
N GLN A 86 37.52 -5.91 -12.13
CA GLN A 86 37.15 -4.67 -11.42
C GLN A 86 35.64 -4.59 -11.15
N ILE A 87 34.80 -4.96 -12.12
CA ILE A 87 33.34 -5.06 -11.99
C ILE A 87 32.99 -6.04 -10.86
N GLN A 88 33.50 -7.28 -10.90
CA GLN A 88 33.27 -8.29 -9.87
C GLN A 88 33.77 -7.88 -8.47
N ARG A 89 34.82 -7.07 -8.40
CA ARG A 89 35.32 -6.51 -7.12
C ARG A 89 34.36 -5.45 -6.58
N LEU A 90 33.83 -4.58 -7.43
CA LEU A 90 32.86 -3.55 -7.04
C LEU A 90 31.51 -4.16 -6.70
N GLU A 91 31.05 -5.18 -7.42
CA GLU A 91 29.81 -5.93 -7.13
C GLU A 91 29.87 -6.58 -5.75
N ARG A 92 30.96 -7.31 -5.44
CA ARG A 92 31.18 -7.87 -4.10
C ARG A 92 31.21 -6.80 -3.01
N ARG A 93 31.82 -5.64 -3.29
CA ARG A 93 31.82 -4.49 -2.35
C ARG A 93 30.43 -3.90 -2.14
N ALA A 94 29.64 -3.75 -3.21
CA ALA A 94 28.27 -3.24 -3.16
C ALA A 94 27.35 -4.19 -2.39
N ALA A 95 27.44 -5.49 -2.65
CA ALA A 95 26.69 -6.52 -1.93
C ALA A 95 27.04 -6.57 -0.44
N ALA A 96 28.34 -6.52 -0.09
CA ALA A 96 28.78 -6.49 1.30
C ALA A 96 28.34 -5.22 2.03
N LEU A 97 28.47 -4.05 1.39
CA LEU A 97 28.04 -2.77 1.96
C LEU A 97 26.51 -2.69 2.13
N SER A 98 25.76 -3.19 1.15
CA SER A 98 24.30 -3.33 1.23
C SER A 98 23.91 -4.22 2.42
N SER A 99 24.49 -5.42 2.53
CA SER A 99 24.23 -6.30 3.68
C SER A 99 24.63 -5.68 5.02
N GLN A 100 25.66 -4.84 5.08
CA GLN A 100 26.07 -4.16 6.32
C GLN A 100 25.07 -3.06 6.73
N ILE A 101 24.60 -2.28 5.76
CA ILE A 101 23.63 -1.18 5.99
C ILE A 101 22.26 -1.75 6.37
N PHE A 102 21.73 -2.68 5.59
CA PHE A 102 20.39 -3.23 5.81
C PHE A 102 20.28 -4.08 7.09
N ARG A 103 21.38 -4.65 7.60
CA ARG A 103 21.42 -5.32 8.92
C ARG A 103 21.41 -4.36 10.13
N ARG A 104 21.52 -3.05 9.93
CA ARG A 104 21.69 -2.05 10.99
C ARG A 104 20.81 -0.81 10.79
N LEU A 105 19.65 -0.98 10.16
CA LEU A 105 18.72 0.12 9.93
C LEU A 105 18.15 0.66 11.24
N SER A 106 18.09 1.99 11.40
CA SER A 106 17.27 2.61 12.45
C SER A 106 15.79 2.43 12.14
N ARG A 107 14.92 2.55 13.15
CA ARG A 107 13.46 2.47 12.92
C ARG A 107 12.98 3.54 11.94
N TRP A 108 13.62 4.71 11.95
CA TRP A 108 13.33 5.78 11.00
C TRP A 108 13.76 5.44 9.57
N GLN A 109 14.89 4.74 9.38
CA GLN A 109 15.29 4.23 8.06
C GLN A 109 14.30 3.16 7.55
N VAL A 110 13.74 2.34 8.44
CA VAL A 110 12.64 1.41 8.11
C VAL A 110 11.37 2.18 7.72
N VAL A 111 10.98 3.25 8.43
CA VAL A 111 9.87 4.14 8.02
C VAL A 111 10.11 4.73 6.63
N GLN A 112 11.34 5.10 6.29
CA GLN A 112 11.70 5.58 4.95
C GLN A 112 11.57 4.51 3.86
N LEU A 113 11.87 3.24 4.17
CA LEU A 113 11.67 2.10 3.26
C LEU A 113 10.19 1.73 3.08
N ALA A 114 9.39 1.76 4.15
CA ALA A 114 7.94 1.56 4.10
C ALA A 114 7.25 2.64 3.24
N ARG A 115 7.80 3.86 3.23
CA ARG A 115 7.35 5.01 2.43
C ARG A 115 8.09 5.18 1.10
N HIS A 116 8.91 4.22 0.68
CA HIS A 116 9.71 4.35 -0.53
C HIS A 116 8.81 4.50 -1.77
N PRO A 117 9.04 5.49 -2.67
CA PRO A 117 8.13 5.77 -3.78
C PRO A 117 7.91 4.59 -4.76
N GLU A 118 8.90 3.71 -4.89
CA GLU A 118 8.82 2.51 -5.73
C GLU A 118 8.45 1.23 -4.97
N ARG A 119 8.05 1.33 -3.70
CA ARG A 119 7.58 0.16 -2.94
C ARG A 119 6.40 -0.52 -3.67
N PRO A 120 6.34 -1.86 -3.77
CA PRO A 120 5.23 -2.51 -4.46
C PRO A 120 3.92 -2.28 -3.71
N LEU A 121 2.86 -2.00 -4.47
CA LEU A 121 1.52 -1.71 -3.96
C LEU A 121 0.61 -2.95 -4.06
N THR A 122 -0.58 -2.91 -3.48
CA THR A 122 -1.56 -4.02 -3.51
C THR A 122 -1.81 -4.57 -4.92
N LEU A 123 -1.97 -3.70 -5.93
CA LEU A 123 -2.15 -4.11 -7.33
C LEU A 123 -0.90 -4.74 -7.97
N ASP A 124 0.30 -4.48 -7.44
CA ASP A 124 1.53 -5.14 -7.90
C ASP A 124 1.60 -6.57 -7.33
N TYR A 125 1.33 -6.74 -6.03
CA TYR A 125 1.23 -8.08 -5.41
C TYR A 125 0.06 -8.90 -5.97
N LEU A 126 -1.08 -8.29 -6.31
CA LEU A 126 -2.19 -8.97 -6.99
C LEU A 126 -1.77 -9.55 -8.35
N ARG A 127 -0.88 -8.88 -9.09
CA ARG A 127 -0.38 -9.37 -10.39
C ARG A 127 0.70 -10.46 -10.26
N LEU A 128 1.43 -10.49 -9.15
CA LEU A 128 2.59 -11.36 -8.95
C LEU A 128 2.30 -12.59 -8.08
N CYS A 129 1.38 -12.48 -7.12
CA CYS A 129 1.03 -13.55 -6.19
C CYS A 129 -0.26 -14.30 -6.57
N PHE A 130 -1.13 -13.71 -7.39
CA PHE A 130 -2.48 -14.22 -7.67
C PHE A 130 -2.74 -14.31 -9.18
N SER A 131 -3.74 -15.12 -9.55
CA SER A 131 -4.32 -15.20 -10.89
C SER A 131 -5.81 -14.85 -10.87
N ASP A 132 -6.42 -14.66 -12.04
CA ASP A 132 -7.86 -14.44 -12.23
C ASP A 132 -8.48 -13.32 -11.37
N PHE A 133 -7.75 -12.22 -11.13
CA PHE A 133 -8.25 -11.12 -10.30
C PHE A 133 -9.41 -10.36 -10.98
N VAL A 134 -10.57 -10.35 -10.33
CA VAL A 134 -11.79 -9.63 -10.74
C VAL A 134 -12.15 -8.59 -9.68
N GLU A 135 -11.86 -7.32 -9.95
CA GLU A 135 -12.13 -6.20 -9.03
C GLU A 135 -13.65 -5.96 -8.85
N LEU A 136 -14.10 -5.85 -7.60
CA LEU A 136 -15.50 -5.67 -7.21
C LEU A 136 -15.75 -4.29 -6.57
N ARG A 137 -16.28 -3.36 -7.37
CA ARG A 137 -16.38 -1.93 -7.06
C ARG A 137 -17.63 -1.51 -6.27
N GLY A 138 -17.53 -0.35 -5.62
CA GLY A 138 -18.62 0.34 -4.90
C GLY A 138 -18.98 -0.22 -3.52
N ASP A 139 -19.50 0.63 -2.64
CA ASP A 139 -20.05 0.24 -1.33
C ASP A 139 -21.56 -0.13 -1.36
N ARG A 140 -22.27 0.30 -2.41
CA ARG A 140 -23.75 0.24 -2.60
C ARG A 140 -24.54 1.26 -1.76
N CYS A 141 -23.88 2.26 -1.18
CA CYS A 141 -24.50 3.30 -0.36
C CYS A 141 -24.15 4.71 -0.84
N PHE A 142 -22.89 4.97 -1.19
CA PHE A 142 -22.39 6.31 -1.53
C PHE A 142 -21.45 6.34 -2.73
N GLY A 143 -20.51 5.38 -2.86
CA GLY A 143 -19.48 5.49 -3.90
C GLY A 143 -18.48 4.33 -3.97
N ASP A 144 -17.51 4.49 -4.87
CA ASP A 144 -16.41 3.54 -5.08
C ASP A 144 -15.07 4.20 -4.78
N ASP A 145 -14.63 4.10 -3.52
CA ASP A 145 -13.37 4.70 -3.08
C ASP A 145 -12.16 4.03 -3.76
N ARG A 146 -11.35 4.81 -4.46
CA ARG A 146 -10.16 4.36 -5.18
C ARG A 146 -8.96 4.07 -4.25
N ALA A 147 -9.02 4.47 -2.98
CA ALA A 147 -8.02 4.14 -1.96
C ALA A 147 -8.10 2.68 -1.47
N ILE A 148 -9.24 2.00 -1.67
CA ILE A 148 -9.42 0.57 -1.42
C ILE A 148 -9.64 -0.15 -2.75
N VAL A 149 -8.87 -1.20 -3.02
CA VAL A 149 -9.14 -2.18 -4.08
C VAL A 149 -9.55 -3.51 -3.45
N GLY A 150 -10.32 -4.32 -4.17
CA GLY A 150 -10.66 -5.65 -3.70
C GLY A 150 -11.57 -6.40 -4.65
N GLY A 151 -11.65 -7.71 -4.50
CA GLY A 151 -12.33 -8.60 -5.43
C GLY A 151 -11.92 -10.06 -5.28
N LEU A 152 -12.43 -10.90 -6.18
CA LEU A 152 -12.09 -12.31 -6.21
C LEU A 152 -10.75 -12.51 -6.92
N ALA A 153 -9.94 -13.44 -6.43
CA ALA A 153 -8.70 -13.87 -7.08
C ALA A 153 -8.45 -15.36 -6.80
N ARG A 154 -7.46 -15.95 -7.47
CA ARG A 154 -6.91 -17.27 -7.14
C ARG A 154 -5.51 -17.15 -6.55
N LEU A 155 -5.30 -17.80 -5.42
CA LEU A 155 -4.00 -18.05 -4.82
C LEU A 155 -3.79 -19.57 -4.84
N ASP A 156 -2.80 -20.04 -5.61
CA ASP A 156 -2.50 -21.47 -5.80
C ASP A 156 -3.75 -22.31 -6.15
N GLY A 157 -4.54 -21.78 -7.09
CA GLY A 157 -5.81 -22.36 -7.55
C GLY A 157 -7.00 -22.10 -6.62
N GLN A 158 -6.77 -21.89 -5.32
CA GLN A 158 -7.81 -21.61 -4.33
C GLN A 158 -8.40 -20.21 -4.54
N VAL A 159 -9.73 -20.13 -4.67
CA VAL A 159 -10.45 -18.86 -4.76
C VAL A 159 -10.44 -18.17 -3.39
N VAL A 160 -10.08 -16.89 -3.39
CA VAL A 160 -10.01 -16.02 -2.20
C VAL A 160 -10.60 -14.64 -2.50
N MET A 161 -11.08 -13.97 -1.46
CA MET A 161 -11.39 -12.53 -1.51
C MET A 161 -10.13 -11.75 -1.12
N VAL A 162 -9.63 -10.90 -2.01
CA VAL A 162 -8.54 -9.98 -1.68
C VAL A 162 -9.11 -8.58 -1.46
N ILE A 163 -8.62 -7.89 -0.43
CA ILE A 163 -8.96 -6.50 -0.11
C ILE A 163 -7.66 -5.78 0.22
N GLY A 164 -7.47 -4.51 -0.17
CA GLY A 164 -6.30 -3.78 0.28
C GLY A 164 -6.30 -2.30 -0.04
N HIS A 165 -5.41 -1.60 0.65
CA HIS A 165 -5.14 -0.19 0.39
C HIS A 165 -4.35 -0.04 -0.91
N GLN A 166 -4.65 0.98 -1.70
CA GLN A 166 -3.97 1.23 -2.96
C GLN A 166 -3.57 2.70 -3.06
N LYS A 167 -2.27 2.97 -2.91
CA LYS A 167 -1.64 4.25 -3.25
C LYS A 167 -1.50 4.41 -4.77
N GLY A 168 -0.99 5.54 -5.23
CA GLY A 168 -0.60 5.76 -6.63
C GLY A 168 0.92 5.78 -6.82
N ARG A 169 1.40 5.52 -8.05
CA ARG A 169 2.81 5.74 -8.42
C ARG A 169 3.03 7.18 -8.88
N SER A 170 2.16 7.68 -9.74
CA SER A 170 2.20 9.09 -10.19
C SER A 170 1.48 10.04 -9.23
N THR A 171 1.77 11.35 -9.32
CA THR A 171 1.01 12.39 -8.58
C THR A 171 -0.48 12.35 -8.93
N LYS A 172 -0.83 12.04 -10.19
CA LYS A 172 -2.22 11.94 -10.65
C LYS A 172 -2.93 10.76 -9.98
N GLU A 173 -2.33 9.58 -10.00
CA GLU A 173 -2.89 8.39 -9.33
C GLU A 173 -2.99 8.59 -7.82
N ASN A 174 -2.00 9.23 -7.19
CA ASN A 174 -2.05 9.51 -5.76
C ASN A 174 -3.20 10.45 -5.39
N LEU A 175 -3.50 11.45 -6.21
CA LEU A 175 -4.68 12.30 -6.00
C LEU A 175 -5.99 11.52 -6.23
N GLU A 176 -6.08 10.70 -7.29
CA GLU A 176 -7.26 9.86 -7.56
C GLU A 176 -7.52 8.86 -6.42
N ARG A 177 -6.47 8.26 -5.87
CA ARG A 177 -6.53 7.24 -4.82
C ARG A 177 -6.32 7.80 -3.41
N ASN A 178 -6.38 9.12 -3.26
CA ASN A 178 -6.25 9.82 -1.98
C ASN A 178 -5.02 9.38 -1.15
N PHE A 179 -3.89 9.11 -1.82
CA PHE A 179 -2.64 8.58 -1.24
C PHE A 179 -2.82 7.28 -0.42
N GLY A 180 -3.81 6.45 -0.80
CA GLY A 180 -4.16 5.24 -0.07
C GLY A 180 -4.87 5.49 1.26
N MET A 181 -5.40 6.70 1.51
CA MET A 181 -6.20 7.03 2.70
C MET A 181 -7.70 6.84 2.42
N PRO A 182 -8.35 5.81 2.98
CA PRO A 182 -9.76 5.56 2.69
C PRO A 182 -10.69 6.58 3.37
N ARG A 183 -11.78 6.84 2.67
CA ARG A 183 -12.99 7.51 3.13
C ARG A 183 -13.99 6.45 3.67
N PRO A 184 -15.10 6.84 4.31
CA PRO A 184 -16.02 5.88 4.93
C PRO A 184 -16.58 4.86 3.94
N GLU A 185 -16.89 5.31 2.72
CA GLU A 185 -17.29 4.46 1.58
C GLU A 185 -16.23 3.40 1.20
N GLY A 186 -14.94 3.64 1.43
CA GLY A 186 -13.88 2.65 1.24
C GLY A 186 -13.96 1.50 2.25
N TYR A 187 -14.16 1.82 3.52
CA TYR A 187 -14.37 0.81 4.56
C TYR A 187 -15.70 0.07 4.39
N ARG A 188 -16.79 0.76 4.03
CA ARG A 188 -18.07 0.09 3.68
C ARG A 188 -17.95 -0.84 2.47
N LYS A 189 -17.14 -0.49 1.47
CA LYS A 189 -16.79 -1.41 0.38
C LYS A 189 -16.02 -2.64 0.90
N ALA A 190 -15.03 -2.46 1.76
CA ALA A 190 -14.33 -3.59 2.38
C ALA A 190 -15.29 -4.49 3.18
N LEU A 191 -16.15 -3.90 4.02
CA LEU A 191 -17.20 -4.59 4.79
C LEU A 191 -18.11 -5.44 3.89
N ARG A 192 -18.57 -4.88 2.76
CA ARG A 192 -19.39 -5.57 1.76
C ARG A 192 -18.64 -6.77 1.17
N LEU A 193 -17.35 -6.63 0.87
CA LEU A 193 -16.52 -7.71 0.32
C LEU A 193 -16.25 -8.82 1.35
N MET A 194 -16.02 -8.48 2.61
CA MET A 194 -15.84 -9.45 3.69
C MET A 194 -17.11 -10.29 3.93
N ARG A 195 -18.28 -9.64 4.01
CA ARG A 195 -19.58 -10.35 4.11
C ARG A 195 -19.91 -11.19 2.87
N LEU A 196 -19.43 -10.79 1.69
CA LEU A 196 -19.57 -11.58 0.46
C LEU A 196 -18.69 -12.83 0.48
N ALA A 197 -17.45 -12.70 0.97
CA ALA A 197 -16.53 -13.83 1.11
C ALA A 197 -17.07 -14.87 2.10
N GLU A 198 -17.53 -14.41 3.28
CA GLU A 198 -18.17 -15.25 4.29
C GLU A 198 -19.37 -16.04 3.75
N ARG A 199 -20.28 -15.37 3.02
CA ARG A 199 -21.45 -16.01 2.41
C ARG A 199 -21.10 -17.19 1.50
N PHE A 200 -19.93 -17.16 0.86
CA PHE A 200 -19.44 -18.20 -0.04
C PHE A 200 -18.34 -19.09 0.57
N GLY A 201 -18.08 -18.97 1.88
CA GLY A 201 -17.02 -19.75 2.56
C GLY A 201 -15.60 -19.44 2.08
N LEU A 202 -15.38 -18.28 1.46
CA LEU A 202 -14.10 -17.91 0.86
C LEU A 202 -13.16 -17.29 1.91
N PRO A 203 -11.87 -17.68 1.95
CA PRO A 203 -10.89 -16.99 2.76
C PRO A 203 -10.68 -15.55 2.30
N ILE A 204 -10.28 -14.69 3.25
CA ILE A 204 -9.98 -13.28 3.00
C ILE A 204 -8.48 -13.04 3.18
N VAL A 205 -7.87 -12.36 2.20
CA VAL A 205 -6.51 -11.82 2.29
C VAL A 205 -6.58 -10.30 2.25
N SER A 206 -6.12 -9.63 3.32
CA SER A 206 -6.05 -8.17 3.38
C SER A 206 -4.61 -7.66 3.17
N MET A 207 -4.42 -6.65 2.33
CA MET A 207 -3.13 -5.96 2.14
C MET A 207 -3.18 -4.54 2.69
N VAL A 208 -2.35 -4.26 3.70
CA VAL A 208 -2.33 -3.00 4.43
C VAL A 208 -1.17 -2.12 3.98
N ASP A 209 -1.51 -0.96 3.38
CA ASP A 209 -0.57 0.09 3.00
C ASP A 209 -1.28 1.46 2.96
N THR A 210 -1.47 2.07 4.13
CA THR A 210 -2.10 3.38 4.31
C THR A 210 -1.37 4.20 5.37
N PRO A 211 -1.17 5.51 5.17
CA PRO A 211 -0.73 6.39 6.25
C PRO A 211 -1.85 6.66 7.28
N GLY A 212 -3.10 6.32 6.97
CA GLY A 212 -4.25 6.42 7.87
C GLY A 212 -5.59 6.61 7.14
N ALA A 213 -6.68 6.58 7.89
CA ALA A 213 -7.98 6.99 7.37
C ALA A 213 -7.98 8.48 6.99
N TYR A 214 -8.69 8.87 5.93
CA TYR A 214 -8.70 10.25 5.46
C TYR A 214 -9.33 11.21 6.50
N PRO A 215 -8.59 12.20 7.03
CA PRO A 215 -9.05 13.08 8.10
C PRO A 215 -9.74 14.33 7.53
N GLY A 216 -10.82 14.13 6.78
CA GLY A 216 -11.55 15.21 6.11
C GLY A 216 -12.94 15.46 6.69
N ILE A 217 -13.38 16.73 6.70
CA ILE A 217 -14.73 17.14 7.14
C ILE A 217 -15.83 16.30 6.48
N ASP A 218 -15.66 15.98 5.19
CA ASP A 218 -16.64 15.20 4.45
C ASP A 218 -16.62 13.71 4.79
N ALA A 219 -15.47 13.17 5.23
CA ALA A 219 -15.37 11.81 5.79
C ALA A 219 -16.00 11.73 7.18
N GLU A 220 -15.78 12.73 8.05
CA GLU A 220 -16.45 12.83 9.35
C GLU A 220 -17.97 12.91 9.20
N ALA A 221 -18.47 13.79 8.32
CA ALA A 221 -19.89 13.91 8.02
C ALA A 221 -20.53 12.64 7.41
N ARG A 222 -19.71 11.73 6.85
CA ARG A 222 -20.13 10.41 6.36
C ARG A 222 -19.82 9.26 7.32
N GLY A 223 -19.38 9.53 8.55
CA GLY A 223 -19.19 8.54 9.61
C GLY A 223 -17.91 7.71 9.49
N GLN A 224 -16.75 8.35 9.37
CA GLN A 224 -15.43 7.67 9.31
C GLN A 224 -15.19 6.73 10.50
N ALA A 225 -15.44 7.20 11.73
CA ALA A 225 -15.31 6.36 12.93
C ALA A 225 -16.26 5.15 12.93
N GLN A 226 -17.52 5.34 12.51
CA GLN A 226 -18.52 4.27 12.43
C GLN A 226 -18.15 3.23 11.37
N ALA A 227 -17.74 3.65 10.17
CA ALA A 227 -17.35 2.74 9.10
C ALA A 227 -16.10 1.90 9.46
N ILE A 228 -15.16 2.45 10.23
CA ILE A 228 -14.02 1.71 10.79
C ILE A 228 -14.51 0.71 11.85
N ALA A 229 -15.32 1.16 12.82
CA ALA A 229 -15.81 0.31 13.92
C ALA A 229 -16.61 -0.90 13.42
N GLU A 230 -17.50 -0.72 12.43
CA GLU A 230 -18.26 -1.80 11.80
C GLU A 230 -17.35 -2.85 11.13
N CYS A 231 -16.22 -2.43 10.57
CA CYS A 231 -15.25 -3.37 10.02
C CYS A 231 -14.56 -4.18 11.12
N LEU A 232 -14.19 -3.56 12.24
CA LEU A 232 -13.59 -4.27 13.39
C LEU A 232 -14.56 -5.32 13.96
N GLU A 233 -15.83 -4.94 14.14
CA GLU A 233 -16.89 -5.82 14.64
C GLU A 233 -17.12 -7.02 13.71
N VAL A 234 -17.34 -6.77 12.42
CA VAL A 234 -17.58 -7.85 11.45
C VAL A 234 -16.35 -8.75 11.34
N MET A 235 -15.14 -8.20 11.22
CA MET A 235 -13.92 -9.01 11.11
C MET A 235 -13.67 -9.90 12.33
N ALA A 236 -13.98 -9.43 13.54
CA ALA A 236 -13.94 -10.27 14.72
C ALA A 236 -14.91 -11.46 14.59
N GLY A 237 -16.13 -11.21 14.10
CA GLY A 237 -17.21 -12.19 13.98
C GLY A 237 -17.13 -13.23 12.86
N LEU A 238 -16.32 -13.01 11.80
CA LEU A 238 -16.29 -13.84 10.58
C LEU A 238 -16.15 -15.36 10.81
N MET A 239 -16.78 -16.20 10.00
CA MET A 239 -16.62 -17.67 10.07
C MET A 239 -15.65 -18.25 9.03
N VAL A 240 -14.93 -17.40 8.29
CA VAL A 240 -13.91 -17.78 7.28
C VAL A 240 -12.48 -17.45 7.76
N PRO A 241 -11.44 -18.09 7.18
CA PRO A 241 -10.05 -17.72 7.46
C PRO A 241 -9.74 -16.31 6.97
N VAL A 242 -9.10 -15.52 7.82
CA VAL A 242 -8.64 -14.16 7.50
C VAL A 242 -7.14 -14.04 7.74
N VAL A 243 -6.41 -13.59 6.73
CA VAL A 243 -4.97 -13.31 6.80
C VAL A 243 -4.74 -11.87 6.36
N SER A 244 -4.22 -11.02 7.25
CA SER A 244 -3.87 -9.63 6.92
C SER A 244 -2.35 -9.49 6.83
N VAL A 245 -1.85 -8.74 5.85
CA VAL A 245 -0.43 -8.49 5.65
C VAL A 245 -0.17 -6.99 5.59
N ILE A 246 0.71 -6.49 6.46
CA ILE A 246 1.21 -5.12 6.34
C ILE A 246 2.30 -5.10 5.27
N VAL A 247 1.97 -4.55 4.09
CA VAL A 247 2.86 -4.51 2.93
C VAL A 247 3.59 -3.17 2.78
N GLY A 248 3.14 -2.12 3.46
CA GLY A 248 3.83 -0.83 3.53
C GLY A 248 3.59 -0.14 4.86
N GLU A 249 2.73 0.88 4.88
CA GLU A 249 2.34 1.58 6.12
C GLU A 249 1.07 0.99 6.74
N GLY A 250 1.13 0.70 8.04
CA GLY A 250 -0.01 0.41 8.90
C GLY A 250 -0.41 1.65 9.69
N GLY A 251 -1.10 2.59 9.06
CA GLY A 251 -1.57 3.82 9.70
C GLY A 251 -2.81 3.63 10.58
N SER A 252 -2.60 3.45 11.89
CA SER A 252 -3.62 3.62 12.94
C SER A 252 -4.92 2.81 12.69
N GLY A 253 -6.07 3.34 13.12
CA GLY A 253 -7.39 2.73 12.93
C GLY A 253 -7.76 2.49 11.46
N GLY A 254 -7.21 3.26 10.52
CA GLY A 254 -7.45 3.06 9.09
C GLY A 254 -6.80 1.79 8.54
N ALA A 255 -5.60 1.47 9.01
CA ALA A 255 -5.00 0.16 8.79
C ALA A 255 -5.76 -0.96 9.53
N LEU A 256 -6.09 -0.73 10.82
CA LEU A 256 -6.75 -1.72 11.67
C LEU A 256 -8.11 -2.17 11.11
N ALA A 257 -8.83 -1.29 10.42
CA ALA A 257 -10.12 -1.56 9.78
C ALA A 257 -10.12 -2.75 8.79
N ILE A 258 -8.96 -3.17 8.27
CA ILE A 258 -8.84 -4.41 7.47
C ILE A 258 -7.74 -5.36 8.00
N ALA A 259 -7.28 -5.18 9.24
CA ALA A 259 -6.20 -5.96 9.86
C ALA A 259 -6.64 -6.92 10.98
N VAL A 260 -7.94 -7.00 11.30
CA VAL A 260 -8.46 -7.93 12.31
C VAL A 260 -8.53 -9.36 11.74
N ALA A 261 -7.44 -10.12 11.91
CA ALA A 261 -7.21 -11.39 11.22
C ALA A 261 -6.81 -12.54 12.16
N ASN A 262 -6.93 -13.79 11.67
CA ASN A 262 -6.41 -14.97 12.36
C ASN A 262 -4.89 -14.94 12.40
N ARG A 263 -4.28 -14.40 11.34
CA ARG A 263 -2.84 -14.16 11.21
C ARG A 263 -2.61 -12.75 10.68
N VAL A 264 -1.78 -11.99 11.37
CA VAL A 264 -1.25 -10.70 10.89
C VAL A 264 0.22 -10.89 10.54
N LEU A 265 0.53 -10.81 9.25
CA LEU A 265 1.87 -10.89 8.70
C LEU A 265 2.38 -9.47 8.45
N MET A 266 3.69 -9.31 8.37
CA MET A 266 4.31 -8.02 8.10
C MET A 266 5.52 -8.22 7.19
N LEU A 267 5.65 -7.42 6.14
CA LEU A 267 6.91 -7.40 5.37
C LEU A 267 8.03 -6.80 6.25
N GLU A 268 9.25 -7.28 6.07
CA GLU A 268 10.44 -6.94 6.87
C GLU A 268 10.62 -5.43 7.12
N TYR A 269 10.42 -4.60 6.09
CA TYR A 269 10.55 -3.14 6.16
C TYR A 269 9.21 -2.41 6.01
N ALA A 270 8.10 -3.07 6.34
CA ALA A 270 6.83 -2.39 6.62
C ALA A 270 6.86 -1.75 8.02
N VAL A 271 5.89 -0.88 8.31
CA VAL A 271 5.69 -0.28 9.64
C VAL A 271 4.24 -0.35 10.06
N TYR A 272 3.93 -0.47 11.36
CA TYR A 272 2.56 -0.44 11.87
C TYR A 272 2.54 0.34 13.19
N SER A 273 1.72 1.39 13.29
CA SER A 273 1.69 2.27 14.46
C SER A 273 0.31 2.86 14.72
N VAL A 274 0.01 3.16 15.98
CA VAL A 274 -1.22 3.86 16.42
C VAL A 274 -1.28 5.31 15.92
N ILE A 275 -0.13 5.93 15.65
CA ILE A 275 0.01 7.31 15.16
C ILE A 275 1.27 7.42 14.27
N SER A 276 1.29 8.37 13.33
CA SER A 276 2.51 8.65 12.57
C SER A 276 3.64 9.17 13.50
N PRO A 277 4.92 8.88 13.20
CA PRO A 277 6.04 9.44 13.98
C PRO A 277 6.03 10.96 14.04
N GLU A 278 5.66 11.62 12.94
CA GLU A 278 5.51 13.09 12.86
C GLU A 278 4.41 13.59 13.80
N GLY A 279 3.26 12.92 13.82
CA GLY A 279 2.14 13.25 14.69
C GLY A 279 2.52 13.08 16.17
N CYS A 280 3.13 11.95 16.51
CA CYS A 280 3.64 11.67 17.86
C CYS A 280 4.65 12.73 18.33
N ALA A 281 5.61 13.10 17.47
CA ALA A 281 6.62 14.11 17.79
C ALA A 281 5.99 15.51 17.99
N SER A 282 5.01 15.89 17.16
CA SER A 282 4.28 17.15 17.30
C SER A 282 3.47 17.26 18.59
N ILE A 283 3.03 16.13 19.17
CA ILE A 283 2.24 16.09 20.41
C ILE A 283 3.16 16.00 21.63
N LEU A 284 4.03 14.99 21.69
CA LEU A 284 4.83 14.69 22.89
C LEU A 284 6.06 15.60 23.02
N PHE A 285 6.69 15.98 21.91
CA PHE A 285 7.90 16.81 21.89
C PHE A 285 7.62 18.25 21.43
N LYS A 286 6.38 18.56 21.04
CA LYS A 286 5.93 19.85 20.48
C LYS A 286 6.71 20.27 19.23
N ASP A 287 7.29 19.29 18.53
CA ASP A 287 8.25 19.49 17.45
C ASP A 287 8.19 18.30 16.48
N ALA A 288 7.65 18.53 15.28
CA ALA A 288 7.52 17.49 14.26
C ALA A 288 8.87 17.04 13.66
N SER A 289 9.96 17.79 13.86
CA SER A 289 11.29 17.39 13.37
C SER A 289 11.88 16.21 14.16
N GLN A 290 11.42 15.98 15.39
CA GLN A 290 11.78 14.83 16.23
C GLN A 290 11.05 13.53 15.83
N ALA A 291 10.64 13.39 14.57
CA ALA A 291 9.96 12.19 14.04
C ALA A 291 10.81 10.92 14.17
N GLU A 292 12.15 11.01 14.02
CA GLU A 292 13.06 9.87 14.23
C GLU A 292 13.04 9.38 15.69
N ARG A 293 13.17 10.30 16.66
CA ARG A 293 13.04 10.01 18.09
C ARG A 293 11.67 9.42 18.45
N ALA A 294 10.61 9.89 17.81
CA ALA A 294 9.27 9.34 17.99
C ALA A 294 9.15 7.92 17.40
N ALA A 295 9.72 7.65 16.22
CA ALA A 295 9.75 6.32 15.62
C ALA A 295 10.48 5.30 16.51
N ASP A 296 11.59 5.70 17.14
CA ASP A 296 12.29 4.88 18.13
C ASP A 296 11.46 4.60 19.39
N SER A 297 10.69 5.59 19.85
CA SER A 297 9.80 5.44 21.01
C SER A 297 8.58 4.56 20.72
N LEU A 298 8.05 4.62 19.48
CA LEU A 298 6.83 3.94 19.07
C LEU A 298 7.00 2.43 18.83
N LYS A 299 8.22 1.92 18.62
CA LYS A 299 8.52 0.50 18.39
C LYS A 299 7.64 -0.12 17.28
N LEU A 300 7.72 0.47 16.09
CA LEU A 300 6.78 0.29 14.98
C LEU A 300 7.23 -0.67 13.87
N THR A 301 8.39 -1.34 14.01
CA THR A 301 8.94 -2.23 12.97
C THR A 301 8.39 -3.65 13.07
N ALA A 302 8.63 -4.47 12.04
CA ALA A 302 8.23 -5.87 12.02
C ALA A 302 8.80 -6.66 13.22
N ASP A 303 10.08 -6.46 13.57
CA ASP A 303 10.74 -7.12 14.71
C ASP A 303 10.18 -6.67 16.06
N ASP A 304 9.97 -5.37 16.26
CA ASP A 304 9.37 -4.84 17.49
C ASP A 304 7.98 -5.47 17.74
N LEU A 305 7.14 -5.45 16.72
CA LEU A 305 5.74 -5.91 16.80
C LEU A 305 5.64 -7.43 16.84
N ARG A 306 6.64 -8.14 16.30
CA ARG A 306 6.80 -9.58 16.49
C ARG A 306 7.15 -9.91 17.95
N ALA A 307 8.08 -9.17 18.55
CA ALA A 307 8.44 -9.34 19.97
C ALA A 307 7.28 -8.97 20.92
N LEU A 308 6.43 -8.00 20.54
CA LEU A 308 5.22 -7.62 21.28
C LEU A 308 4.01 -8.55 21.03
N GLY A 309 4.14 -9.60 20.21
CA GLY A 309 3.04 -10.53 19.90
C GLY A 309 1.93 -9.95 19.01
N VAL A 310 2.11 -8.74 18.47
CA VAL A 310 1.15 -8.07 17.57
C VAL A 310 1.21 -8.64 16.15
N VAL A 311 2.37 -9.18 15.73
CA VAL A 311 2.61 -9.79 14.42
C VAL A 311 2.90 -11.29 14.55
N ASP A 312 2.20 -12.09 13.75
CA ASP A 312 2.29 -13.56 13.73
C ASP A 312 3.48 -14.09 12.91
N ARG A 313 3.95 -13.33 11.91
CA ARG A 313 5.06 -13.73 11.02
C ARG A 313 5.64 -12.53 10.28
N ILE A 314 6.97 -12.45 10.24
CA ILE A 314 7.69 -11.53 9.35
C ILE A 314 7.92 -12.24 8.01
N VAL A 315 7.68 -11.53 6.91
CA VAL A 315 7.94 -12.01 5.54
C VAL A 315 9.18 -11.26 5.03
N PRO A 316 10.28 -11.95 4.70
CA PRO A 316 11.52 -11.31 4.28
C PRO A 316 11.34 -10.59 2.94
N GLU A 317 11.89 -9.39 2.83
CA GLU A 317 11.89 -8.65 1.56
C GLU A 317 13.06 -9.09 0.67
N ALA A 318 13.05 -8.67 -0.60
CA ALA A 318 14.25 -8.76 -1.43
C ALA A 318 15.43 -8.01 -0.80
N THR A 319 16.67 -8.44 -1.10
CA THR A 319 17.88 -7.78 -0.60
C THR A 319 17.89 -6.29 -0.94
N GLY A 320 17.96 -5.44 0.08
CA GLY A 320 17.87 -3.99 -0.09
C GLY A 320 16.44 -3.44 -0.24
N GLY A 321 15.43 -4.23 0.12
CA GLY A 321 14.01 -3.85 0.19
C GLY A 321 13.16 -4.29 -1.01
N ALA A 322 11.85 -4.41 -0.80
CA ALA A 322 10.89 -4.92 -1.76
C ALA A 322 10.88 -4.19 -3.11
N HIS A 323 11.23 -2.90 -3.09
CA HIS A 323 11.32 -2.05 -4.27
C HIS A 323 12.47 -2.44 -5.22
N ARG A 324 13.50 -3.17 -4.75
CA ARG A 324 14.61 -3.65 -5.59
C ARG A 324 14.26 -4.90 -6.40
N ASN A 325 13.46 -5.80 -5.84
CA ASN A 325 12.95 -6.97 -6.57
C ASN A 325 11.54 -7.35 -6.07
N PHE A 326 10.55 -6.98 -6.89
CA PHE A 326 9.15 -7.23 -6.62
C PHE A 326 8.83 -8.74 -6.69
N ALA A 327 9.42 -9.46 -7.64
CA ALA A 327 9.14 -10.87 -7.88
C ALA A 327 9.55 -11.73 -6.68
N THR A 328 10.79 -11.59 -6.19
CA THR A 328 11.27 -12.33 -5.01
C THR A 328 10.46 -12.01 -3.75
N THR A 329 10.09 -10.74 -3.54
CA THR A 329 9.25 -10.36 -2.40
C THR A 329 7.83 -10.94 -2.53
N ALA A 330 7.28 -10.96 -3.75
CA ALA A 330 5.99 -11.57 -4.05
C ALA A 330 6.01 -13.10 -3.89
N GLU A 331 7.09 -13.79 -4.26
CA GLU A 331 7.30 -15.22 -4.04
C GLU A 331 7.29 -15.55 -2.54
N HIS A 332 8.05 -14.81 -1.74
CA HIS A 332 8.06 -14.96 -0.27
C HIS A 332 6.66 -14.71 0.33
N LEU A 333 5.97 -13.66 -0.12
CA LEU A 333 4.62 -13.31 0.32
C LEU A 333 3.60 -14.39 -0.05
N ARG A 334 3.62 -14.87 -1.30
CA ARG A 334 2.76 -15.96 -1.79
C ARG A 334 2.96 -17.22 -0.97
N ALA A 335 4.21 -17.64 -0.76
CA ALA A 335 4.53 -18.81 0.07
C ALA A 335 4.03 -18.67 1.52
N ALA A 336 4.17 -17.48 2.11
CA ALA A 336 3.64 -17.21 3.45
C ALA A 336 2.10 -17.27 3.49
N LEU A 337 1.41 -16.59 2.57
CA LEU A 337 -0.05 -16.59 2.47
C LEU A 337 -0.62 -18.00 2.29
N VAL A 338 -0.05 -18.80 1.39
CA VAL A 338 -0.45 -20.19 1.16
C VAL A 338 -0.27 -21.03 2.42
N SER A 339 0.89 -20.91 3.08
CA SER A 339 1.20 -21.60 4.34
C SER A 339 0.20 -21.28 5.46
N GLU A 340 -0.10 -20.00 5.70
CA GLU A 340 -1.03 -19.60 6.76
C GLU A 340 -2.47 -20.01 6.45
N LEU A 341 -2.92 -19.86 5.20
CA LEU A 341 -4.27 -20.27 4.79
C LEU A 341 -4.45 -21.80 4.87
N GLN A 342 -3.44 -22.60 4.47
CA GLN A 342 -3.47 -24.06 4.63
C GLN A 342 -3.54 -24.49 6.10
N ALA A 343 -2.84 -23.78 7.01
CA ALA A 343 -2.93 -24.05 8.44
C ALA A 343 -4.34 -23.72 8.99
N LEU A 344 -4.92 -22.58 8.60
CA LEU A 344 -6.24 -22.13 9.07
C LEU A 344 -7.39 -22.98 8.50
N ARG A 345 -7.25 -23.58 7.31
CA ARG A 345 -8.25 -24.50 6.72
C ARG A 345 -8.52 -25.77 7.54
N ARG A 346 -7.73 -26.03 8.59
CA ARG A 346 -7.94 -27.15 9.54
C ARG A 346 -8.91 -26.82 10.67
N LEU A 347 -9.35 -25.56 10.77
CA LEU A 347 -10.28 -25.06 11.78
C LEU A 347 -11.66 -24.84 11.14
N ASP A 348 -12.72 -25.19 11.87
CA ASP A 348 -14.09 -24.81 11.51
C ASP A 348 -14.37 -23.32 11.80
N GLY A 349 -15.57 -22.85 11.44
CA GLY A 349 -15.93 -21.44 11.56
C GLY A 349 -15.92 -20.90 13.00
N ASP A 350 -16.33 -21.70 13.97
CA ASP A 350 -16.34 -21.31 15.38
C ASP A 350 -14.92 -21.31 15.96
N ALA A 351 -14.09 -22.30 15.62
CA ALA A 351 -12.68 -22.34 15.97
C ALA A 351 -11.89 -21.18 15.32
N LEU A 352 -12.20 -20.79 14.09
CA LEU A 352 -11.62 -19.62 13.41
C LEU A 352 -11.97 -18.31 14.12
N LYS A 353 -13.23 -18.16 14.52
CA LYS A 353 -13.72 -17.00 15.29
C LYS A 353 -13.12 -16.94 16.69
N ALA A 354 -13.11 -18.06 17.41
CA ALA A 354 -12.50 -18.18 18.73
C ALA A 354 -10.98 -17.91 18.69
N SER A 355 -10.28 -18.39 17.66
CA SER A 355 -8.86 -18.12 17.42
C SER A 355 -8.57 -16.63 17.25
N ARG A 356 -9.37 -15.90 16.44
CA ARG A 356 -9.23 -14.43 16.34
C ARG A 356 -9.52 -13.73 17.66
N TYR A 357 -10.60 -14.13 18.35
CA TYR A 357 -10.95 -13.54 19.64
C TYR A 357 -9.81 -13.70 20.67
N ALA A 358 -9.31 -14.92 20.86
CA ALA A 358 -8.22 -15.21 21.78
C ALA A 358 -6.93 -14.43 21.41
N ARG A 359 -6.57 -14.40 20.12
CA ARG A 359 -5.43 -13.62 19.62
C ARG A 359 -5.51 -12.15 20.01
N PHE A 360 -6.63 -11.47 19.70
CA PHE A 360 -6.78 -10.05 20.02
C PHE A 360 -6.94 -9.79 21.52
N ARG A 361 -7.49 -10.74 22.29
CA ARG A 361 -7.63 -10.62 23.75
C ARG A 361 -6.30 -10.80 24.49
N ALA A 362 -5.31 -11.43 23.88
CA ALA A 362 -3.94 -11.55 24.40
C ALA A 362 -3.05 -10.33 24.11
N ILE A 363 -3.50 -9.36 23.29
CA ILE A 363 -2.72 -8.15 22.98
C ILE A 363 -2.89 -7.12 24.10
N GLY A 364 -1.76 -6.71 24.67
CA GLY A 364 -1.68 -5.72 25.74
C GLY A 364 -1.15 -6.32 27.04
N ALA A 365 -0.06 -5.76 27.55
CA ALA A 365 0.45 -6.10 28.87
C ALA A 365 -0.26 -5.22 29.92
N LEU A 366 -1.15 -5.83 30.70
CA LEU A 366 -1.51 -5.31 32.01
C LEU A 366 -0.68 -6.10 33.02
N ASP A 367 0.16 -5.42 33.80
CA ASP A 367 0.82 -6.09 34.92
C ASP A 367 -0.20 -6.39 36.03
N ALA A 368 0.16 -7.31 36.94
CA ALA A 368 -0.74 -7.70 38.02
C ALA A 368 -1.15 -6.51 38.91
N ALA A 369 -0.30 -5.48 39.01
CA ALA A 369 -0.59 -4.24 39.74
C ALA A 369 -1.64 -3.37 39.02
N SER A 370 -1.56 -3.21 37.68
CA SER A 370 -2.58 -2.51 36.89
C SER A 370 -3.91 -3.26 36.88
N LEU A 371 -3.88 -4.60 36.86
CA LEU A 371 -5.08 -5.43 37.02
C LEU A 371 -5.71 -5.26 38.42
N ALA A 372 -4.90 -5.24 39.47
CA ALA A 372 -5.37 -5.02 40.84
C ALA A 372 -6.00 -3.62 41.00
N ASN A 373 -5.32 -2.56 40.53
CA ASN A 373 -5.83 -1.19 40.61
C ASN A 373 -7.12 -0.95 39.78
N MET A 374 -7.34 -1.74 38.71
CA MET A 374 -8.61 -1.72 37.96
C MET A 374 -9.76 -2.46 38.69
N SER A 375 -9.44 -3.39 39.61
CA SER A 375 -10.45 -4.02 40.47
C SER A 375 -10.88 -3.12 41.64
N THR A 376 -10.04 -2.15 42.03
CA THR A 376 -10.30 -1.14 43.06
C THR A 376 -10.71 0.20 42.47
N GLY A 377 -11.64 0.19 41.49
CA GLY A 377 -12.37 1.39 41.13
C GLY A 377 -13.14 1.95 42.34
N PRO A 378 -13.48 3.25 42.38
CA PRO A 378 -14.23 3.83 43.48
C PRO A 378 -15.52 3.06 43.72
N SER A 379 -15.86 2.78 44.98
CA SER A 379 -17.05 2.02 45.33
C SER A 379 -18.29 2.69 44.74
N THR A 380 -19.20 1.89 44.18
CA THR A 380 -20.47 2.38 43.61
C THR A 380 -21.50 2.67 44.70
N ASP A 381 -21.05 3.21 45.84
CA ASP A 381 -21.90 3.69 46.94
C ASP A 381 -22.47 5.07 46.54
N GLY A 382 -23.49 5.07 45.67
CA GLY A 382 -24.19 6.31 45.32
C GLY A 382 -24.81 6.42 43.93
N LEU A 383 -24.89 5.35 43.12
CA LEU A 383 -25.58 5.38 41.81
C LEU A 383 -26.52 4.18 41.64
N ASP A 384 -27.65 4.21 42.34
CA ASP A 384 -28.80 3.34 42.07
C ASP A 384 -29.45 3.71 40.73
N ALA A 385 -29.12 2.93 39.69
CA ALA A 385 -29.89 2.85 38.45
C ALA A 385 -29.95 1.37 38.01
N PRO A 386 -31.14 0.76 37.86
CA PRO A 386 -31.25 -0.68 37.69
C PRO A 386 -30.90 -1.13 36.26
N MET A 387 -29.65 -1.55 36.04
CA MET A 387 -29.31 -2.41 34.90
C MET A 387 -29.63 -3.87 35.21
N VAL A 388 -30.59 -4.42 34.46
CA VAL A 388 -30.96 -5.84 34.49
C VAL A 388 -29.75 -6.70 34.12
N ARG A 389 -29.18 -7.43 35.10
CA ARG A 389 -28.14 -8.43 34.84
C ARG A 389 -28.78 -9.74 34.38
N GLY A 390 -28.61 -10.09 33.11
CA GLY A 390 -28.80 -11.46 32.65
C GLY A 390 -27.79 -12.39 33.34
N SER A 391 -28.27 -13.48 33.94
CA SER A 391 -27.45 -14.43 34.70
C SER A 391 -26.56 -15.26 33.77
N VAL A 392 -25.24 -15.13 33.92
CA VAL A 392 -24.28 -16.09 33.37
C VAL A 392 -24.17 -17.24 34.38
N LEU A 393 -24.73 -18.39 34.04
CA LEU A 393 -24.60 -19.61 34.84
C LEU A 393 -23.18 -20.16 34.75
N SER A 394 -22.46 -20.18 35.86
CA SER A 394 -21.22 -20.95 36.02
C SER A 394 -21.57 -22.43 36.23
N VAL A 395 -21.03 -23.29 35.36
CA VAL A 395 -21.14 -24.75 35.51
C VAL A 395 -19.85 -25.27 36.12
N SER A 396 -19.97 -25.96 37.26
CA SER A 396 -18.92 -26.81 37.83
C SER A 396 -19.50 -28.20 38.10
N PRO A 397 -18.77 -29.29 37.84
CA PRO A 397 -19.33 -30.63 37.88
C PRO A 397 -19.45 -31.16 39.32
N ARG A 398 -20.55 -31.86 39.62
CA ARG A 398 -20.62 -32.80 40.75
C ARG A 398 -21.16 -34.15 40.29
N LYS A 399 -20.61 -35.21 40.90
CA LYS A 399 -20.99 -36.61 40.72
C LYS A 399 -22.30 -36.90 41.46
N GLY A 400 -23.00 -37.97 41.04
CA GLY A 400 -23.85 -38.75 41.93
C GLY A 400 -25.34 -38.83 41.55
N GLU A 401 -25.71 -39.99 41.00
CA GLU A 401 -26.94 -40.78 41.31
C GLU A 401 -28.36 -40.17 41.19
N GLY A 402 -29.27 -40.98 40.63
CA GLY A 402 -30.61 -41.14 41.23
C GLY A 402 -31.86 -40.75 40.41
N ALA A 403 -32.56 -41.79 39.93
CA ALA A 403 -34.04 -41.88 39.87
C ALA A 403 -34.90 -40.81 39.13
N VAL A 404 -35.28 -41.16 37.90
CA VAL A 404 -36.67 -41.25 37.39
C VAL A 404 -37.80 -40.53 38.18
N ARG A 405 -38.47 -39.56 37.55
CA ARG A 405 -39.94 -39.56 37.35
C ARG A 405 -40.43 -38.49 36.36
N ARG A 406 -41.41 -38.86 35.53
CA ARG A 406 -42.26 -37.94 34.75
C ARG A 406 -43.36 -37.36 35.64
N LEU A 407 -43.86 -36.15 35.32
CA LEU A 407 -45.30 -35.83 35.19
C LEU A 407 -45.53 -34.36 34.76
N SER A 408 -46.44 -34.20 33.79
CA SER A 408 -47.49 -33.15 33.59
C SER A 408 -47.36 -31.74 34.19
N ALA A 409 -47.95 -30.66 33.67
CA ALA A 409 -48.64 -30.26 32.44
C ALA A 409 -49.32 -28.90 32.76
N ALA A 410 -49.43 -28.00 31.77
CA ALA A 410 -50.38 -26.88 31.62
C ALA A 410 -50.98 -26.12 32.85
N THR A 411 -51.00 -24.77 32.79
CA THR A 411 -52.21 -23.96 32.43
C THR A 411 -51.97 -22.44 32.58
N SER A 412 -52.75 -21.64 31.86
CA SER A 412 -52.70 -20.19 31.61
C SER A 412 -53.36 -19.26 32.66
N ARG A 413 -53.04 -17.94 32.57
CA ARG A 413 -53.89 -16.70 32.71
C ARG A 413 -52.94 -15.48 32.72
N THR A 414 -52.98 -14.44 31.87
CA THR A 414 -54.00 -13.43 31.47
C THR A 414 -54.41 -12.41 32.53
N THR A 415 -54.09 -11.12 32.30
CA THR A 415 -54.75 -9.82 32.64
C THR A 415 -53.69 -8.76 32.98
N ALA A 416 -53.87 -7.44 32.89
CA ALA A 416 -54.66 -6.50 32.09
C ALA A 416 -54.45 -5.10 32.72
N ALA A 417 -54.52 -4.05 31.91
CA ALA A 417 -54.10 -2.67 32.17
C ALA A 417 -54.72 -1.89 33.36
N SER A 418 -54.04 -0.80 33.75
CA SER A 418 -54.64 0.38 34.40
C SER A 418 -54.03 1.72 33.88
N LYS A 419 -54.28 2.86 34.55
CA LYS A 419 -54.39 4.21 33.93
C LYS A 419 -54.32 5.37 34.93
N LYS A 420 -53.96 6.57 34.41
CA LYS A 420 -54.17 7.94 35.02
C LYS A 420 -53.34 8.21 36.30
N SER A 421 -53.12 9.44 36.85
CA SER A 421 -53.29 10.88 36.49
C SER A 421 -52.66 11.77 37.60
N ALA A 422 -52.34 13.08 37.51
CA ALA A 422 -51.94 13.99 36.41
C ALA A 422 -51.59 15.42 36.94
N ALA A 423 -50.69 16.15 36.24
CA ALA A 423 -50.68 17.61 36.04
C ALA A 423 -50.14 18.64 37.10
N SER A 424 -49.87 19.86 36.57
CA SER A 424 -49.50 21.14 37.24
C SER A 424 -48.01 21.31 37.64
N LYS A 425 -47.34 22.49 37.55
CA LYS A 425 -47.76 23.91 37.38
C LYS A 425 -46.72 24.75 36.59
N LYS A 426 -47.10 25.98 36.19
CA LYS A 426 -46.30 26.97 35.42
C LYS A 426 -45.46 27.91 36.31
N SER A 427 -44.34 28.46 35.78
CA SER A 427 -43.97 29.88 35.94
C SER A 427 -42.80 30.33 35.02
N ALA A 428 -42.79 31.62 34.68
CA ALA A 428 -41.77 32.40 33.95
C ALA A 428 -42.14 33.90 34.09
N PRO A 429 -41.35 34.89 33.59
CA PRO A 429 -39.90 35.11 33.63
C PRO A 429 -39.53 36.48 34.28
N SER A 430 -38.25 36.86 34.36
CA SER A 430 -37.84 38.26 34.62
C SER A 430 -36.58 38.67 33.83
N LYS A 431 -36.32 39.98 33.70
CA LYS A 431 -35.35 40.60 32.76
C LYS A 431 -34.41 41.61 33.46
N LYS A 432 -33.30 41.95 32.77
CA LYS A 432 -32.38 43.12 32.98
C LYS A 432 -31.43 42.98 34.20
N SER A 433 -30.21 43.53 34.23
CA SER A 433 -29.52 44.50 33.33
C SER A 433 -27.98 44.50 33.47
N ALA A 434 -27.30 45.06 32.45
CA ALA A 434 -26.00 45.77 32.45
C ALA A 434 -24.77 45.14 33.18
N ALA A 435 -23.67 44.72 32.52
CA ALA A 435 -22.72 45.43 31.64
C ALA A 435 -21.59 46.20 32.37
N SER A 436 -20.35 45.69 32.25
CA SER A 436 -19.11 46.47 32.29
C SER A 436 -18.11 45.93 31.26
N LYS A 437 -17.19 46.77 30.77
CA LYS A 437 -16.33 46.51 29.59
C LYS A 437 -14.84 46.42 29.95
N LYS A 438 -14.14 45.46 29.33
CA LYS A 438 -12.73 45.44 28.85
C LYS A 438 -12.35 43.94 28.68
N SER A 439 -11.75 43.43 27.60
CA SER A 439 -11.06 44.04 26.47
C SER A 439 -11.19 43.19 25.18
N ALA A 440 -10.92 43.78 24.01
CA ALA A 440 -10.66 43.05 22.75
C ALA A 440 -9.18 42.60 22.72
N ALA A 441 -8.63 41.78 21.81
CA ALA A 441 -9.05 41.12 20.57
C ALA A 441 -8.26 39.76 20.48
N SER A 442 -8.44 38.81 19.55
CA SER A 442 -8.84 38.91 18.15
C SER A 442 -9.33 37.56 17.60
N LYS A 443 -10.14 37.60 16.54
CA LYS A 443 -10.46 36.44 15.70
C LYS A 443 -9.48 36.38 14.53
N LYS A 444 -9.01 35.18 14.14
CA LYS A 444 -9.12 34.66 12.76
C LYS A 444 -8.62 33.22 12.61
N SER A 445 -9.58 32.33 12.44
CA SER A 445 -9.40 31.07 11.71
C SER A 445 -9.10 31.36 10.23
N ALA A 446 -8.09 30.72 9.65
CA ALA A 446 -7.89 30.66 8.20
C ALA A 446 -7.32 29.28 7.82
N ALA A 447 -7.90 28.67 6.78
CA ALA A 447 -7.55 27.32 6.34
C ALA A 447 -6.24 27.30 5.54
N SER A 448 -5.45 26.22 5.69
CA SER A 448 -4.26 25.95 4.88
C SER A 448 -4.54 24.84 3.85
N LYS A 449 -5.02 25.25 2.67
CA LYS A 449 -4.78 24.51 1.42
C LYS A 449 -3.70 25.25 0.64
N THR A 450 -2.50 24.69 0.49
CA THR A 450 -1.64 24.91 -0.69
C THR A 450 -0.51 23.88 -0.76
N SER A 451 -0.65 22.94 -1.68
CA SER A 451 0.48 22.28 -2.33
C SER A 451 1.01 23.18 -3.45
N ALA A 452 2.28 23.60 -3.41
CA ALA A 452 2.94 24.24 -4.54
C ALA A 452 4.45 23.92 -4.52
N ALA A 453 5.04 23.72 -5.70
CA ALA A 453 6.37 23.15 -5.83
C ALA A 453 7.45 24.16 -6.29
N SER A 454 8.62 24.05 -5.65
CA SER A 454 9.96 24.23 -6.25
C SER A 454 10.52 25.63 -6.55
N LYS A 455 11.86 25.68 -6.43
CA LYS A 455 12.82 26.69 -6.95
C LYS A 455 12.80 28.10 -6.33
N LYS A 456 13.73 28.32 -5.39
CA LYS A 456 14.86 29.25 -5.63
C LYS A 456 16.04 29.00 -4.68
N SER A 457 17.22 28.85 -5.28
CA SER A 457 18.52 28.86 -4.61
C SER A 457 19.06 30.29 -4.55
N ALA A 458 19.47 30.75 -3.36
CA ALA A 458 20.34 31.89 -3.14
C ALA A 458 21.11 31.63 -1.83
N ALA A 459 22.40 31.25 -1.87
CA ALA A 459 23.55 32.11 -2.10
C ALA A 459 23.99 32.87 -0.83
N SER A 460 24.75 32.20 0.03
CA SER A 460 25.59 32.83 1.06
C SER A 460 26.83 33.45 0.41
N LYS A 461 27.01 34.77 0.49
CA LYS A 461 28.22 35.47 0.06
C LYS A 461 29.32 35.40 1.12
N LYS A 462 30.57 35.13 0.73
CA LYS A 462 31.77 35.94 1.09
C LYS A 462 33.03 35.45 0.36
N SER A 463 33.95 36.40 0.12
CA SER A 463 35.26 36.27 -0.58
C SER A 463 35.17 35.99 -2.10
N ALA A 464 36.06 36.49 -2.97
CA ALA A 464 36.92 37.68 -2.91
C ALA A 464 37.26 38.15 -4.35
N ALA A 465 37.84 39.35 -4.46
CA ALA A 465 38.15 40.12 -5.68
C ALA A 465 38.74 39.40 -6.91
N SER A 466 38.38 39.84 -8.14
CA SER A 466 39.25 40.77 -8.91
C SER A 466 38.77 41.15 -10.35
N LYS A 467 38.95 42.45 -10.67
CA LYS A 467 39.36 43.10 -11.96
C LYS A 467 38.63 42.85 -13.32
N LYS A 468 37.98 43.93 -13.78
CA LYS A 468 38.09 44.62 -15.12
C LYS A 468 37.73 43.93 -16.46
N SER A 469 36.60 44.36 -17.06
CA SER A 469 36.38 44.79 -18.48
C SER A 469 34.85 44.92 -18.70
N ALA A 470 34.18 46.01 -19.09
CA ALA A 470 34.39 47.16 -20.01
C ALA A 470 33.96 46.89 -21.48
N VAL A 471 33.26 47.87 -22.10
CA VAL A 471 32.78 47.96 -23.51
C VAL A 471 31.51 47.08 -23.79
N SER A 472 30.27 47.61 -23.85
CA SER A 472 29.54 48.31 -24.95
C SER A 472 29.40 47.48 -26.25
N GLU A 473 28.26 47.40 -26.95
CA GLU A 473 27.54 48.52 -27.60
C GLU A 473 26.01 48.36 -27.75
N LYS A 474 25.39 49.43 -28.29
CA LYS A 474 23.97 49.65 -28.58
C LYS A 474 23.48 48.85 -29.81
N SER A 475 22.18 48.55 -29.86
CA SER A 475 21.27 49.15 -30.88
C SER A 475 19.84 48.62 -30.73
N ALA A 476 18.87 49.39 -31.23
CA ALA A 476 17.44 49.08 -31.18
C ALA A 476 16.73 49.63 -32.43
N VAL A 477 15.46 49.22 -32.59
CA VAL A 477 14.44 49.78 -33.51
C VAL A 477 14.49 49.31 -34.98
N SER A 478 13.47 48.54 -35.38
CA SER A 478 12.46 49.05 -36.34
C SER A 478 11.17 48.23 -36.34
N LYS A 479 10.04 48.89 -36.63
CA LYS A 479 8.71 48.31 -36.89
C LYS A 479 8.32 48.71 -38.32
N LYS A 480 7.62 47.85 -39.08
CA LYS A 480 6.42 48.24 -39.87
C LYS A 480 5.77 47.08 -40.67
N SER A 481 4.43 47.04 -40.60
CA SER A 481 3.45 46.73 -41.69
C SER A 481 3.42 45.33 -42.33
N ALA A 482 2.31 44.82 -42.90
CA ALA A 482 0.97 45.37 -43.15
C ALA A 482 -0.14 44.29 -42.99
N ALA A 483 -1.42 44.65 -43.18
CA ALA A 483 -2.59 43.76 -42.98
C ALA A 483 -3.63 43.79 -44.11
N SER A 484 -4.30 42.66 -44.39
CA SER A 484 -5.61 42.48 -45.07
C SER A 484 -5.85 40.97 -45.32
N LYS A 485 -7.06 40.40 -45.43
CA LYS A 485 -8.47 40.86 -45.27
C LYS A 485 -9.38 39.62 -45.09
N LYS A 486 -10.54 39.79 -44.41
CA LYS A 486 -11.91 39.23 -44.63
C LYS A 486 -12.08 37.82 -45.30
N SER A 487 -13.05 36.95 -44.97
CA SER A 487 -14.44 37.17 -44.48
C SER A 487 -15.14 35.88 -44.03
N ALA A 488 -16.22 36.05 -43.25
CA ALA A 488 -17.41 35.18 -43.11
C ALA A 488 -18.67 36.11 -43.14
N PRO A 489 -19.94 35.67 -42.96
CA PRO A 489 -20.56 34.32 -42.90
C PRO A 489 -21.83 34.17 -43.78
N ASN A 490 -22.59 33.07 -43.70
CA ASN A 490 -24.06 33.11 -43.93
C ASN A 490 -24.86 32.03 -43.15
N LYS A 491 -26.21 32.08 -43.21
CA LYS A 491 -27.15 31.69 -42.14
C LYS A 491 -28.44 31.02 -42.68
N LYS A 492 -29.18 30.30 -41.79
CA LYS A 492 -30.52 29.65 -41.99
C LYS A 492 -30.47 28.30 -42.76
N SER A 493 -31.36 27.32 -42.57
CA SER A 493 -32.76 27.35 -42.11
C SER A 493 -33.28 26.06 -41.39
N ALA A 494 -34.44 26.20 -40.74
CA ALA A 494 -35.45 25.18 -40.36
C ALA A 494 -36.84 25.78 -40.75
N PRO A 495 -38.05 25.15 -40.60
CA PRO A 495 -38.43 23.95 -39.82
C PRO A 495 -39.51 23.02 -40.46
N ASN A 496 -39.92 21.95 -39.75
CA ASN A 496 -41.29 21.37 -39.86
C ASN A 496 -41.78 20.71 -38.55
N LYS A 497 -42.91 19.97 -38.54
CA LYS A 497 -43.69 19.62 -37.32
C LYS A 497 -44.59 18.37 -37.52
N LYS A 498 -45.04 17.75 -36.40
CA LYS A 498 -46.07 16.64 -36.27
C LYS A 498 -45.54 15.20 -36.53
N THR A 499 -46.02 14.10 -35.92
CA THR A 499 -47.17 13.87 -34.97
C THR A 499 -46.96 12.61 -34.09
N ALA A 500 -47.67 12.47 -32.97
CA ALA A 500 -47.80 11.24 -32.16
C ALA A 500 -49.14 10.51 -32.43
N PRO A 501 -49.39 9.28 -31.91
CA PRO A 501 -50.23 9.18 -30.69
C PRO A 501 -49.90 8.00 -29.71
N ARG A 502 -50.78 7.80 -28.72
CA ARG A 502 -50.70 6.93 -27.52
C ARG A 502 -51.25 5.49 -27.71
N GLY A 503 -50.93 4.60 -26.75
CA GLY A 503 -51.80 3.53 -26.23
C GLY A 503 -51.16 2.92 -24.95
N THR A 504 -51.67 3.08 -23.72
CA THR A 504 -52.85 2.52 -23.02
C THR A 504 -52.74 1.05 -22.56
N ARG A 505 -52.80 0.88 -21.23
CA ARG A 505 -52.95 -0.37 -20.46
C ARG A 505 -54.40 -0.91 -20.59
N PRO A 506 -54.68 -2.18 -20.22
CA PRO A 506 -55.32 -2.37 -18.91
C PRO A 506 -54.92 -3.67 -18.16
N THR A 507 -55.39 -3.78 -16.91
CA THR A 507 -55.46 -5.02 -16.11
C THR A 507 -56.89 -5.60 -16.20
N PRO A 508 -57.13 -6.80 -15.65
CA PRO A 508 -57.88 -6.86 -14.38
C PRO A 508 -56.96 -7.10 -13.18
#